data_AF-A0A9Q1CYX7-F1
#
_entry.id   AF-A0A9Q1CYX7-F1
#
_cell.length_a   1.000
_cell.length_b   1.000
_cell.length_c   1.000
_cell.angle_alpha   90.00
_cell.angle_beta   90.00
_cell.angle_gamma   90.00
#
_symmetry.space_group_name_H-M   'P 1'
#
loop_
_entity.id
_entity.type
_entity.pdbx_description
1 polymer ?
#
loop_
_entity_poly.entity_id
_entity_poly.type
_entity_poly.pdbx_seq_one_letter_code
_entity_poly.pdbx_strand_id
1 'polypeptide(L)'
;MLVEVVLKKSSDLYFVLIPEIIHYRPLRIQKYALDYETMTRPYTGKRLPILAWESVRRESRLFSLLAGIRLFGVGRIVTRTSWLSDHKEPCYWKITKAKVDYTGENMDHGKAWGILTFKGKEESEVKEMDKVMYHDWRVVPKHEEEEFTRFTPVPDRDTGPSCVPYPPLLRAMILAQRRRGGETVTQEPTIDLHRHVVLNKEYFQNKEKQRGGPAS
;
A
#
# COMPACT_ATOMS: atom_id res chain seq x y z
N MET A 1 9.97 40.36 20.95
CA MET A 1 8.70 41.09 21.14
C MET A 1 7.59 40.05 21.15
N LEU A 2 7.12 39.66 22.34
CA LEU A 2 5.96 38.80 22.51
C LEU A 2 4.70 39.65 22.25
N VAL A 3 3.77 39.12 21.45
CA VAL A 3 2.42 39.67 21.36
C VAL A 3 1.52 38.73 22.17
N GLU A 4 1.16 39.14 23.38
CA GLU A 4 0.12 38.49 24.17
C GLU A 4 -1.25 38.86 23.59
N VAL A 5 -2.00 37.87 23.09
CA VAL A 5 -3.42 38.03 22.80
C VAL A 5 -4.20 37.48 23.99
N VAL A 6 -4.67 38.38 24.85
CA VAL A 6 -5.59 38.07 25.94
C VAL A 6 -7.01 38.17 25.42
N LEU A 7 -7.72 37.04 25.33
CA LEU A 7 -9.18 37.01 25.18
C LEU A 7 -9.78 36.28 26.39
N LYS A 8 -10.66 36.99 27.10
CA LYS A 8 -11.30 36.55 28.34
C LYS A 8 -12.81 36.67 28.18
N LYS A 9 -13.53 35.56 28.05
CA LYS A 9 -14.61 35.12 28.97
C LYS A 9 -15.51 34.03 28.37
N SER A 10 -16.00 33.23 29.31
CA SER A 10 -17.22 32.43 29.31
C SER A 10 -17.08 30.99 28.83
N SER A 11 -16.99 30.11 29.83
CA SER A 11 -17.74 28.84 29.88
C SER A 11 -17.77 28.06 28.58
N ASP A 12 -16.63 27.47 28.22
CA ASP A 12 -16.53 26.18 27.56
C ASP A 12 -15.06 25.78 27.56
N LEU A 13 -14.76 24.65 28.18
CA LEU A 13 -13.41 24.12 28.31
C LEU A 13 -12.98 23.51 26.97
N TYR A 14 -12.67 24.34 25.98
CA TYR A 14 -12.02 23.88 24.76
C TYR A 14 -10.54 23.60 25.07
N PHE A 15 -10.18 22.32 25.14
CA PHE A 15 -8.79 21.88 25.12
C PHE A 15 -8.13 22.30 23.79
N VAL A 16 -7.53 23.49 23.74
CA VAL A 16 -6.64 23.88 22.64
C VAL A 16 -5.21 23.47 23.04
N LEU A 17 -4.90 22.18 22.91
CA LEU A 17 -3.55 21.62 23.03
C LEU A 17 -3.09 21.07 21.67
N ILE A 18 -3.19 21.84 20.58
CA ILE A 18 -2.71 21.39 19.25
C ILE A 18 -2.09 22.49 18.37
N PRO A 19 -1.12 23.30 18.84
CA PRO A 19 -0.16 23.90 17.89
C PRO A 19 1.28 23.41 18.04
N GLU A 20 1.73 23.00 19.23
CA GLU A 20 3.14 22.63 19.43
C GLU A 20 3.55 21.32 18.73
N ILE A 21 2.67 20.32 18.67
CA ILE A 21 2.98 19.02 18.07
C ILE A 21 3.26 19.13 16.55
N ILE A 22 2.64 20.11 15.88
CA ILE A 22 2.80 20.31 14.43
C ILE A 22 4.21 20.84 14.13
N HIS A 23 4.76 21.69 15.00
CA HIS A 23 6.10 22.25 14.84
C HIS A 23 7.22 21.21 15.03
N TYR A 24 7.00 20.18 15.84
CA TYR A 24 8.00 19.13 16.12
C TYR A 24 7.88 17.89 15.23
N ARG A 25 7.05 17.89 14.19
CA ARG A 25 6.95 16.72 13.30
C ARG A 25 8.27 16.57 12.51
N PRO A 26 9.00 15.46 12.66
CA PRO A 26 10.24 15.26 11.94
C PRO A 26 9.96 15.22 10.43
N LEU A 27 10.86 15.84 9.66
CA LEU A 27 10.80 15.79 8.21
C LEU A 27 10.97 14.35 7.74
N ARG A 28 10.43 14.02 6.56
CA ARG A 28 10.60 12.67 5.98
C ARG A 28 12.06 12.32 5.78
N ILE A 29 12.87 13.31 5.42
CA ILE A 29 14.33 13.19 5.28
C ILE A 29 14.96 12.67 6.57
N GLN A 30 14.67 13.32 7.70
CA GLN A 30 15.18 12.90 9.00
C GLN A 30 14.69 11.50 9.37
N LYS A 31 13.40 11.21 9.14
CA LYS A 31 12.79 9.92 9.48
C LYS A 31 13.32 8.76 8.64
N TYR A 32 13.65 9.01 7.38
CA TYR A 32 14.04 7.99 6.39
C TYR A 32 15.51 8.06 5.97
N ALA A 33 16.30 8.92 6.61
CA ALA A 33 17.75 8.89 6.52
C ALA A 33 18.27 7.49 6.87
N LEU A 34 19.32 7.08 6.16
CA LEU A 34 19.91 5.76 6.28
C LEU A 34 21.42 5.89 6.20
N ASP A 35 22.11 5.32 7.17
CA ASP A 35 23.54 5.08 7.10
C ASP A 35 23.80 3.76 6.35
N TYR A 36 24.50 3.85 5.21
CA TYR A 36 24.77 2.74 4.31
C TYR A 36 25.88 1.80 4.81
N GLU A 37 26.70 2.22 5.78
CA GLU A 37 27.71 1.37 6.40
C GLU A 37 27.06 0.45 7.43
N THR A 38 26.34 1.04 8.40
CA THR A 38 25.78 0.31 9.53
C THR A 38 24.37 -0.24 9.30
N MET A 39 23.72 0.15 8.19
CA MET A 39 22.32 -0.12 7.84
C MET A 39 21.34 0.34 8.94
N THR A 40 21.69 1.43 9.62
CA THR A 40 20.91 2.01 10.72
C THR A 40 20.23 3.31 10.32
N ARG A 41 19.06 3.55 10.89
CA ARG A 41 18.36 4.83 10.74
C ARG A 41 18.70 5.74 11.90
N PRO A 42 19.44 6.85 11.69
CA PRO A 42 19.95 7.68 12.77
C PRO A 42 18.85 8.24 13.66
N TYR A 43 17.71 8.65 13.08
CA TYR A 43 16.59 9.19 13.84
C TYR A 43 15.92 8.20 14.81
N THR A 44 15.90 6.91 14.46
CA THR A 44 15.22 5.88 15.28
C THR A 44 16.19 4.96 16.01
N GLY A 45 17.47 4.97 15.66
CA GLY A 45 18.48 3.99 16.09
C GLY A 45 18.22 2.55 15.60
N LYS A 46 17.16 2.30 14.82
CA LYS A 46 16.78 0.95 14.38
C LYS A 46 17.58 0.53 13.15
N ARG A 47 18.05 -0.72 13.17
CA ARG A 47 18.69 -1.38 12.01
C ARG A 47 17.62 -1.88 11.04
N LEU A 48 17.93 -1.85 9.76
CA LEU A 48 17.08 -2.47 8.74
C LEU A 48 17.11 -4.00 8.84
N PRO A 49 16.03 -4.70 8.47
CA PRO A 49 16.04 -6.16 8.34
C PRO A 49 17.11 -6.62 7.35
N ILE A 50 17.78 -7.73 7.64
CA ILE A 50 18.90 -8.26 6.84
C ILE A 50 18.50 -8.48 5.37
N LEU A 51 17.29 -8.97 5.12
CA LEU A 51 16.76 -9.18 3.77
C LEU A 51 16.68 -7.91 2.93
N ALA A 52 16.58 -6.73 3.56
CA ALA A 52 16.52 -5.45 2.85
C ALA A 52 17.91 -4.91 2.49
N TRP A 53 19.00 -5.45 3.06
CA TRP A 53 20.34 -4.87 2.90
C TRP A 53 20.84 -4.98 1.46
N GLU A 54 20.56 -6.09 0.78
CA GLU A 54 20.96 -6.28 -0.61
C GLU A 54 20.27 -5.27 -1.53
N SER A 55 18.96 -5.09 -1.40
CA SER A 55 18.21 -4.11 -2.16
C SER A 55 18.69 -2.69 -1.89
N VAL A 56 18.99 -2.35 -0.62
CA VAL A 56 19.55 -1.04 -0.25
C VAL A 56 20.88 -0.73 -0.96
N ARG A 57 21.74 -1.74 -1.15
CA ARG A 57 23.05 -1.53 -1.79
C ARG A 57 22.97 -1.50 -3.31
N ARG A 58 22.04 -2.23 -3.92
CA ARG A 58 21.94 -2.38 -5.37
C ARG A 58 20.99 -1.39 -6.03
N GLU A 59 19.89 -1.08 -5.34
CA GLU A 59 18.76 -0.35 -5.93
C GLU A 59 18.66 1.07 -5.38
N SER A 60 17.91 1.91 -6.09
CA SER A 60 17.69 3.30 -5.74
C SER A 60 16.31 3.53 -5.11
N ARG A 61 16.19 4.64 -4.37
CA ARG A 61 14.89 5.19 -3.97
C ARG A 61 14.19 5.77 -5.18
N LEU A 62 12.86 5.84 -5.13
CA LEU A 62 12.07 6.42 -6.22
C LEU A 62 12.52 7.86 -6.52
N PHE A 63 12.60 8.73 -5.50
CA PHE A 63 12.93 10.14 -5.72
C PHE A 63 14.37 10.37 -6.16
N SER A 64 15.32 9.53 -5.74
CA SER A 64 16.68 9.57 -6.28
C SER A 64 16.68 9.32 -7.79
N LEU A 65 15.79 8.45 -8.30
CA LEU A 65 15.62 8.23 -9.74
C LEU A 65 14.87 9.37 -10.42
N LEU A 66 13.81 9.89 -9.78
CA LEU A 66 12.98 10.96 -10.35
C LEU A 66 13.70 12.32 -10.38
N ALA A 67 14.63 12.59 -9.45
CA ALA A 67 15.39 13.83 -9.39
C ALA A 67 16.24 14.05 -10.66
N GLY A 68 16.75 12.98 -11.27
CA GLY A 68 17.49 13.04 -12.54
C GLY A 68 16.61 13.22 -13.78
N ILE A 69 15.29 13.25 -13.63
CA ILE A 69 14.33 13.23 -14.73
C ILE A 69 13.56 14.55 -14.78
N ARG A 70 13.37 15.07 -16.00
CA ARG A 70 12.55 16.27 -16.22
C ARG A 70 11.15 16.11 -15.61
N LEU A 71 10.72 17.12 -14.85
CA LEU A 71 9.42 17.17 -14.18
C LEU A 71 9.19 15.98 -13.23
N PHE A 72 10.24 15.47 -12.57
CA PHE A 72 10.17 14.33 -11.66
C PHE A 72 9.51 13.08 -12.27
N GLY A 73 9.63 12.91 -13.59
CA GLY A 73 9.09 11.76 -14.29
C GLY A 73 7.57 11.66 -14.30
N VAL A 74 6.84 12.78 -14.19
CA VAL A 74 5.37 12.78 -14.40
C VAL A 74 5.04 12.21 -15.79
N GLY A 75 4.11 11.26 -15.82
CA GLY A 75 3.71 10.51 -17.01
C GLY A 75 4.55 9.27 -17.29
N ARG A 76 5.62 9.01 -16.52
CA ARG A 76 6.47 7.83 -16.70
C ARG A 76 5.98 6.64 -15.91
N ILE A 77 6.35 5.46 -16.40
CA ILE A 77 6.09 4.18 -15.75
C ILE A 77 7.26 3.82 -14.83
N VAL A 78 6.93 3.48 -13.57
CA VAL A 78 7.90 2.97 -12.61
C VAL A 78 7.46 1.61 -12.10
N THR A 79 8.42 0.71 -11.95
CA THR A 79 8.21 -0.64 -11.45
C THR A 79 9.06 -0.88 -10.21
N ARG A 80 8.87 -2.03 -9.57
CA ARG A 80 9.65 -2.47 -8.42
C ARG A 80 10.42 -3.73 -8.72
N THR A 81 11.66 -3.84 -8.23
CA THR A 81 12.48 -5.05 -8.43
C THR A 81 11.81 -6.27 -7.81
N SER A 82 11.20 -6.12 -6.63
CA SER A 82 10.38 -7.19 -6.02
C SER A 82 9.26 -7.69 -6.95
N TRP A 83 8.59 -6.80 -7.67
CA TRP A 83 7.50 -7.19 -8.56
C TRP A 83 7.98 -7.94 -9.80
N LEU A 84 9.14 -7.55 -10.35
CA LEU A 84 9.75 -8.26 -11.48
C LEU A 84 10.14 -9.70 -11.11
N SER A 85 10.50 -9.95 -9.85
CA SER A 85 10.82 -11.29 -9.35
C SER A 85 9.57 -12.11 -8.99
N ASP A 86 8.56 -11.46 -8.38
CA ASP A 86 7.40 -12.15 -7.83
C ASP A 86 6.33 -12.46 -8.88
N HIS A 87 6.22 -11.63 -9.93
CA HIS A 87 5.11 -11.67 -10.88
C HIS A 87 5.61 -11.64 -12.31
N LYS A 88 5.08 -12.54 -13.15
CA LYS A 88 5.29 -12.52 -14.62
C LYS A 88 4.41 -11.49 -15.32
N GLU A 89 3.34 -11.07 -14.65
CA GLU A 89 2.36 -10.11 -15.14
C GLU A 89 2.88 -8.69 -14.92
N PRO A 90 2.52 -7.71 -15.78
CA PRO A 90 3.03 -6.36 -15.62
C PRO A 90 2.45 -5.71 -14.35
N CYS A 91 3.36 -5.24 -13.51
CA CYS A 91 3.08 -4.50 -12.30
C CYS A 91 3.86 -3.19 -12.35
N TYR A 92 3.13 -2.07 -12.41
CA TYR A 92 3.76 -0.76 -12.49
C TYR A 92 2.86 0.35 -11.96
N TRP A 93 3.49 1.48 -11.65
CA TRP A 93 2.84 2.73 -11.32
C TRP A 93 3.06 3.72 -12.46
N LYS A 94 1.99 4.37 -12.89
CA LYS A 94 2.06 5.53 -13.78
C LYS A 94 2.01 6.80 -12.94
N ILE A 95 3.12 7.56 -12.90
CA ILE A 95 3.23 8.74 -12.05
C ILE A 95 2.36 9.86 -12.62
N THR A 96 1.46 10.42 -11.79
CA THR A 96 0.63 11.57 -12.16
C THR A 96 1.06 12.85 -11.46
N LYS A 97 1.45 12.76 -10.19
CA LYS A 97 1.91 13.90 -9.39
C LYS A 97 3.08 13.49 -8.50
N ALA A 98 4.03 14.40 -8.33
CA ALA A 98 5.14 14.22 -7.40
C ALA A 98 5.29 15.50 -6.57
N LYS A 99 5.40 15.35 -5.25
CA LYS A 99 5.71 16.41 -4.31
C LYS A 99 7.02 16.05 -3.63
N VAL A 100 8.07 16.79 -3.94
CA VAL A 100 9.41 16.59 -3.40
C VAL A 100 9.61 17.44 -2.16
N ASP A 101 10.35 16.90 -1.19
CA ASP A 101 10.77 17.63 -0.01
C ASP A 101 12.07 18.39 -0.35
N TYR A 102 11.99 19.69 -0.60
CA TYR A 102 13.12 20.55 -0.99
C TYR A 102 14.15 20.82 0.13
N THR A 103 13.96 20.24 1.31
CA THR A 103 14.85 20.43 2.46
C THR A 103 16.11 19.57 2.39
N GLY A 104 16.14 18.57 1.51
CA GLY A 104 17.29 17.70 1.32
C GLY A 104 18.13 18.16 0.14
N GLU A 105 19.45 18.13 0.31
CA GLU A 105 20.43 18.50 -0.70
C GLU A 105 20.22 17.72 -2.01
N ASN A 106 19.87 16.43 -1.92
CA ASN A 106 19.71 15.54 -3.07
C ASN A 106 18.25 15.35 -3.53
N MET A 107 17.29 16.06 -2.94
CA MET A 107 15.86 15.96 -3.31
C MET A 107 15.34 14.50 -3.35
N ASP A 108 15.86 13.65 -2.48
CA ASP A 108 15.72 12.18 -2.51
C ASP A 108 14.50 11.66 -1.72
N HIS A 109 13.65 12.58 -1.25
CA HIS A 109 12.48 12.30 -0.44
C HIS A 109 11.26 13.09 -0.89
N GLY A 110 10.07 12.54 -0.63
CA GLY A 110 8.80 13.20 -0.93
C GLY A 110 7.59 12.28 -0.84
N LYS A 111 6.54 12.66 -1.58
CA LYS A 111 5.31 11.89 -1.82
C LYS A 111 5.00 11.87 -3.31
N ALA A 112 4.64 10.70 -3.82
CA ALA A 112 4.24 10.54 -5.21
C ALA A 112 2.81 9.99 -5.27
N TRP A 113 2.10 10.35 -6.33
CA TRP A 113 0.77 9.83 -6.65
C TRP A 113 0.80 9.27 -8.06
N GLY A 114 0.05 8.19 -8.26
CA GLY A 114 0.00 7.53 -9.54
C GLY A 114 -1.19 6.60 -9.66
N ILE A 115 -1.31 6.04 -10.86
CA ILE A 115 -2.26 4.98 -11.16
C ILE A 115 -1.51 3.66 -11.06
N LEU A 116 -2.06 2.71 -10.28
CA LEU A 116 -1.50 1.38 -10.13
C LEU A 116 -2.09 0.45 -11.18
N THR A 117 -1.23 -0.20 -11.95
CA THR A 117 -1.59 -1.37 -12.73
C THR A 117 -0.96 -2.57 -12.04
N PHE A 118 -1.78 -3.40 -11.41
CA PHE A 118 -1.33 -4.59 -10.70
C PHE A 118 -1.81 -5.84 -11.42
N LYS A 119 -0.87 -6.66 -11.90
CA LYS A 119 -1.17 -7.92 -12.60
C LYS A 119 -2.06 -7.71 -13.84
N GLY A 120 -1.78 -6.64 -14.59
CA GLY A 120 -2.58 -6.24 -15.74
C GLY A 120 -3.96 -5.64 -15.43
N LYS A 121 -4.37 -5.55 -14.15
CA LYS A 121 -5.59 -4.84 -13.75
C LYS A 121 -5.22 -3.39 -13.42
N GLU A 122 -5.68 -2.47 -14.26
CA GLU A 122 -5.53 -1.03 -14.04
C GLU A 122 -6.57 -0.54 -13.03
N GLU A 123 -6.11 0.14 -11.98
CA GLU A 123 -6.99 0.87 -11.08
C GLU A 123 -7.39 2.21 -11.71
N SER A 124 -8.65 2.63 -11.60
CA SER A 124 -9.11 3.91 -12.17
C SER A 124 -8.73 5.12 -11.31
N GLU A 125 -8.42 4.91 -10.03
CA GLU A 125 -8.18 5.96 -9.06
C GLU A 125 -6.69 6.29 -8.91
N VAL A 126 -6.39 7.58 -8.81
CA VAL A 126 -5.04 8.05 -8.49
C VAL A 126 -4.80 7.86 -6.99
N LYS A 127 -3.92 6.93 -6.63
CA LYS A 127 -3.54 6.63 -5.23
C LYS A 127 -2.20 7.25 -4.85
N GLU A 128 -2.01 7.51 -3.55
CA GLU A 128 -0.68 7.83 -3.01
C GLU A 128 0.19 6.57 -3.13
N MET A 129 1.36 6.72 -3.73
CA MET A 129 2.30 5.62 -3.83
C MET A 129 2.84 5.32 -2.43
N ASP A 130 2.65 4.08 -2.00
CA ASP A 130 3.23 3.60 -0.76
C ASP A 130 4.69 3.20 -0.95
N LYS A 131 5.44 3.14 0.16
CA LYS A 131 6.82 2.61 0.21
C LYS A 131 7.82 3.31 -0.72
N VAL A 132 7.58 4.59 -1.00
CA VAL A 132 8.44 5.44 -1.84
C VAL A 132 9.89 5.53 -1.31
N MET A 133 10.06 5.35 -0.01
CA MET A 133 11.37 5.34 0.67
C MET A 133 12.15 4.02 0.55
N TYR A 134 11.59 2.97 -0.06
CA TYR A 134 12.29 1.70 -0.23
C TYR A 134 13.30 1.80 -1.37
N HIS A 135 14.37 1.00 -1.29
CA HIS A 135 15.41 0.89 -2.31
C HIS A 135 15.05 -0.29 -3.20
N ASP A 136 14.01 -0.14 -4.00
CA ASP A 136 13.41 -1.25 -4.76
C ASP A 136 12.76 -0.72 -6.05
N TRP A 137 13.02 0.54 -6.40
CA TRP A 137 12.35 1.21 -7.52
C TRP A 137 13.24 1.20 -8.75
N ARG A 138 12.61 1.04 -9.91
CA ARG A 138 13.23 1.16 -11.23
C ARG A 138 12.31 1.91 -12.17
N VAL A 139 12.88 2.77 -13.01
CA VAL A 139 12.15 3.50 -14.04
C VAL A 139 12.20 2.69 -15.33
N VAL A 140 11.05 2.45 -15.95
CA VAL A 140 11.00 1.75 -17.24
C VAL A 140 11.42 2.73 -18.34
N PRO A 141 12.37 2.37 -19.22
CA PRO A 141 12.71 3.18 -20.38
C PRO A 141 11.53 3.32 -21.35
N LYS A 142 11.37 4.49 -21.98
CA LYS A 142 10.23 4.80 -22.86
C LYS A 142 9.99 3.80 -24.00
N HIS A 143 11.06 3.24 -24.55
CA HIS A 143 10.94 2.27 -25.65
C HIS A 143 10.44 0.91 -25.18
N GLU A 144 10.64 0.56 -23.91
CA GLU A 144 10.18 -0.70 -23.31
C GLU A 144 8.77 -0.55 -22.73
N GLU A 145 8.26 0.68 -22.53
CA GLU A 145 6.94 0.93 -21.93
C GLU A 145 5.81 0.25 -22.72
N GLU A 146 5.86 0.28 -24.06
CA GLU A 146 4.85 -0.36 -24.91
C GLU A 146 4.91 -1.89 -24.88
N GLU A 147 6.10 -2.47 -24.74
CA GLU A 147 6.29 -3.91 -24.56
C GLU A 147 5.81 -4.36 -23.19
N PHE A 148 6.14 -3.60 -22.15
CA PHE A 148 5.76 -3.89 -20.77
C PHE A 148 4.24 -3.76 -20.55
N THR A 149 3.59 -2.84 -21.26
CA THR A 149 2.14 -2.62 -21.18
C THR A 149 1.36 -3.67 -21.98
N ARG A 150 1.98 -4.26 -23.02
CA ARG A 150 1.36 -5.31 -23.84
C ARG A 150 1.21 -6.59 -23.04
N PHE A 151 0.07 -6.70 -22.36
CA PHE A 151 -0.32 -7.89 -21.65
C PHE A 151 -1.66 -8.36 -22.17
N THR A 152 -1.70 -9.61 -22.60
CA THR A 152 -2.95 -10.31 -22.84
C THR A 152 -3.44 -10.79 -21.48
N PRO A 153 -4.54 -10.21 -20.94
CA PRO A 153 -5.09 -10.72 -19.70
C PRO A 153 -5.44 -12.18 -19.91
N VAL A 154 -4.74 -13.06 -19.19
CA VAL A 154 -5.23 -14.41 -19.02
C VAL A 154 -6.59 -14.22 -18.36
N PRO A 155 -7.70 -14.66 -18.99
CA PRO A 155 -9.01 -14.52 -18.38
C PRO A 155 -8.88 -15.10 -16.98
N ASP A 156 -9.37 -14.36 -15.97
CA ASP A 156 -9.54 -14.87 -14.62
C ASP A 156 -10.41 -16.12 -14.77
N ARG A 157 -9.77 -17.26 -15.00
CA ARG A 157 -10.42 -18.53 -14.81
C ARG A 157 -10.71 -18.52 -13.34
N ASP A 158 -11.98 -18.58 -12.98
CA ASP A 158 -12.47 -18.98 -11.66
C ASP A 158 -11.89 -20.38 -11.34
N THR A 159 -10.57 -20.45 -11.14
CA THR A 159 -9.77 -21.68 -11.04
C THR A 159 -9.59 -22.08 -9.58
N GLY A 160 -10.26 -21.37 -8.67
CA GLY A 160 -10.57 -21.94 -7.37
C GLY A 160 -11.76 -22.87 -7.52
N PRO A 161 -11.81 -24.01 -6.83
CA PRO A 161 -13.04 -24.79 -6.78
C PRO A 161 -14.16 -23.88 -6.26
N SER A 162 -15.14 -23.56 -7.11
CA SER A 162 -16.30 -22.74 -6.72
C SER A 162 -17.03 -23.34 -5.53
N CYS A 163 -16.90 -24.66 -5.33
CA CYS A 163 -17.52 -25.37 -4.24
C CYS A 163 -16.51 -26.33 -3.58
N VAL A 164 -16.37 -26.28 -2.25
CA VAL A 164 -15.55 -27.22 -1.46
C VAL A 164 -16.40 -28.00 -0.47
N PRO A 165 -16.09 -29.28 -0.21
CA PRO A 165 -16.85 -30.06 0.76
C PRO A 165 -16.69 -29.49 2.18
N TYR A 166 -17.75 -29.60 2.99
CA TYR A 166 -17.65 -29.23 4.40
C TYR A 166 -16.63 -30.12 5.15
N PRO A 167 -15.93 -29.57 6.16
CA PRO A 167 -15.09 -30.36 7.07
C PRO A 167 -15.86 -31.54 7.69
N PRO A 168 -15.21 -32.66 8.04
CA PRO A 168 -15.87 -33.91 8.43
C PRO A 168 -16.92 -33.77 9.53
N LEU A 169 -16.64 -32.96 10.55
CA LEU A 169 -17.55 -32.72 11.67
C LEU A 169 -18.81 -31.97 11.23
N LEU A 170 -18.64 -30.85 10.51
CA LEU A 170 -19.76 -30.03 10.04
C LEU A 170 -20.62 -30.81 9.04
N ARG A 171 -19.99 -31.57 8.14
CA ARG A 171 -20.68 -32.50 7.24
C ARG A 171 -21.57 -33.45 8.03
N ALA A 172 -21.05 -34.12 9.06
CA ALA A 172 -21.81 -35.05 9.88
C ALA A 172 -22.97 -34.37 10.64
N MET A 173 -22.75 -33.17 11.19
CA MET A 173 -23.80 -32.40 11.87
C MET A 173 -24.94 -32.00 10.93
N ILE A 174 -24.62 -31.48 9.75
CA ILE A 174 -25.62 -31.08 8.73
C ILE A 174 -26.44 -32.30 8.30
N LEU A 175 -25.78 -33.44 8.05
CA LEU A 175 -26.45 -34.68 7.70
C LEU A 175 -27.36 -35.20 8.82
N ALA A 176 -26.93 -35.12 10.08
CA ALA A 176 -27.73 -35.51 11.24
C ALA A 176 -28.96 -34.61 11.42
N GLN A 177 -28.83 -33.30 11.17
CA GLN A 177 -29.93 -32.34 11.27
C GLN A 177 -30.97 -32.54 10.16
N ARG A 178 -30.54 -32.76 8.90
CA ARG A 178 -31.45 -33.07 7.78
C ARG A 178 -32.25 -34.36 8.00
N ARG A 179 -31.61 -35.39 8.54
CA ARG A 179 -32.28 -36.65 8.93
C ARG A 179 -33.36 -36.44 9.99
N ARG A 180 -33.12 -35.55 10.97
CA ARG A 180 -34.14 -35.19 11.98
C ARG A 180 -35.31 -34.40 11.39
N GLY A 181 -35.07 -33.60 10.34
CA GLY A 181 -36.10 -32.82 9.64
C GLY A 181 -36.93 -33.58 8.61
N GLY A 182 -36.65 -34.88 8.39
CA GLY A 182 -37.37 -35.71 7.41
C GLY A 182 -36.97 -35.48 5.94
N GLU A 183 -35.87 -34.79 5.69
CA GLU A 183 -35.42 -34.41 4.34
C GLU A 183 -34.54 -35.53 3.73
N THR A 184 -34.85 -35.96 2.50
CA THR A 184 -34.10 -37.03 1.82
C THR A 184 -32.69 -36.56 1.44
N VAL A 185 -31.69 -37.26 1.98
CA VAL A 185 -30.26 -36.94 1.85
C VAL A 185 -29.75 -37.33 0.45
N THR A 186 -30.03 -36.51 -0.57
CA THR A 186 -29.60 -36.82 -1.95
C THR A 186 -28.40 -36.00 -2.41
N GLN A 187 -28.10 -34.87 -1.75
CA GLN A 187 -27.01 -33.96 -2.17
C GLN A 187 -25.99 -33.74 -1.05
N GLU A 188 -24.70 -33.88 -1.38
CA GLU A 188 -23.62 -33.56 -0.46
C GLU A 188 -23.62 -32.06 -0.15
N PRO A 189 -23.59 -31.68 1.15
CA PRO A 189 -23.48 -30.28 1.51
C PRO A 189 -22.11 -29.77 1.04
N THR A 190 -22.11 -28.67 0.31
CA THR A 190 -20.90 -28.04 -0.24
C THR A 190 -20.88 -26.57 0.14
N ILE A 191 -19.71 -26.02 0.44
CA ILE A 191 -19.49 -24.60 0.74
C ILE A 191 -19.22 -23.88 -0.58
N ASP A 192 -20.07 -22.92 -0.93
CA ASP A 192 -19.79 -22.00 -2.03
C ASP A 192 -18.68 -21.03 -1.62
N LEU A 193 -17.58 -21.04 -2.37
CA LEU A 193 -16.43 -20.17 -2.16
C LEU A 193 -16.50 -18.89 -3.00
N HIS A 194 -17.51 -18.72 -3.84
CA HIS A 194 -17.70 -17.52 -4.64
C HIS A 194 -18.03 -16.31 -3.75
N ARG A 195 -16.98 -15.68 -3.21
CA ARG A 195 -17.08 -14.46 -2.42
C ARG A 195 -16.94 -13.25 -3.32
N HIS A 196 -18.00 -12.46 -3.39
CA HIS A 196 -18.01 -11.17 -4.10
C HIS A 196 -17.08 -10.10 -3.51
N VAL A 197 -16.45 -10.36 -2.34
CA VAL A 197 -15.58 -9.39 -1.67
C VAL A 197 -14.20 -9.98 -1.45
N VAL A 198 -13.21 -9.39 -2.11
CA VAL A 198 -11.80 -9.65 -1.83
C VAL A 198 -11.48 -9.01 -0.49
N LEU A 199 -11.21 -9.85 0.52
CA LEU A 199 -10.76 -9.41 1.84
C LEU A 199 -9.29 -8.95 1.76
N ASN A 200 -9.03 -7.83 1.08
CA ASN A 200 -7.71 -7.21 1.06
C ASN A 200 -7.41 -6.53 2.41
N LYS A 201 -6.13 -6.35 2.76
CA LYS A 201 -5.71 -5.55 3.92
C LYS A 201 -6.33 -4.16 3.90
N GLU A 202 -6.50 -3.57 2.72
CA GLU A 202 -7.17 -2.28 2.54
C GLU A 202 -8.66 -2.31 2.95
N TYR A 203 -9.37 -3.41 2.68
CA TYR A 203 -10.77 -3.60 3.12
C TYR A 203 -10.87 -3.57 4.65
N PHE A 204 -9.95 -4.25 5.35
CA PHE A 204 -9.92 -4.23 6.82
C PHE A 204 -9.55 -2.85 7.37
N GLN A 205 -8.55 -2.18 6.79
CA GLN A 205 -8.15 -0.84 7.20
C GLN A 205 -9.28 0.19 6.99
N ASN A 206 -10.04 0.09 5.90
CA ASN A 206 -11.18 0.95 5.65
C ASN A 206 -12.33 0.65 6.63
N LYS A 207 -12.58 -0.62 6.97
CA LYS A 207 -13.59 -1.02 7.95
C LYS A 207 -13.24 -0.56 9.38
N GLU A 208 -11.96 -0.60 9.75
CA GLU A 208 -11.48 -0.08 11.03
C GLU A 208 -11.61 1.45 11.10
N LYS A 209 -11.26 2.17 10.02
CA LYS A 209 -11.49 3.62 9.92
C LYS A 209 -12.97 3.99 10.02
N GLN A 210 -13.87 3.20 9.43
CA GLN A 210 -15.32 3.43 9.53
C GLN A 210 -15.88 3.14 10.93
N ARG A 211 -15.33 2.15 11.65
CA ARG A 211 -15.70 1.84 13.04
C ARG A 211 -15.16 2.86 14.05
N GLY A 212 -14.14 3.62 13.69
CA GLY A 212 -13.53 4.68 14.51
C GLY A 212 -14.02 6.11 14.21
N GLY A 213 -15.06 6.30 13.39
CA GLY A 213 -15.70 7.62 13.19
C GLY A 213 -16.50 8.08 14.42
N PRO A 214 -16.64 9.39 14.65
CA PRO A 214 -16.96 9.96 15.96
C PRO A 214 -18.36 9.53 16.40
N ALA A 215 -18.46 9.10 17.67
CA ALA A 215 -19.74 9.10 18.36
C ALA A 215 -20.27 10.54 18.36
N SER A 216 -21.35 10.74 17.61
CA SER A 216 -22.27 11.88 17.73
C SER A 216 -22.80 12.01 19.15
#